data_AF-A0A919PLY5-F1
#
_entry.id   AF-A0A919PLY5-F1
#
_cell.length_a   1.000
_cell.length_b   1.000
_cell.length_c   1.000
_cell.angle_alpha   90.00
_cell.angle_beta   90.00
_cell.angle_gamma   90.00
#
_symmetry.space_group_name_H-M   'P 1'
#
loop_
_entity.id
_entity.type
_entity.pdbx_description
1 polymer ?
#
loop_
_entity_poly.entity_id
_entity_poly.type
_entity_poly.pdbx_seq_one_letter_code
_entity_poly.pdbx_strand_id
1 'polypeptide(L)'
;MIDDGVPPGSDADAGGEPPLEPPFGCADPMLWRVARALHDAHKPRTDNFCECKAFWPCPDAQLAEEALLLAYERPTPRGIRPSYGRTSNLGRWSA
;
A
#
# COMPACT_ATOMS: atom_id res chain seq x y z
N MET A 1 -29.24 18.58 -31.68
CA MET A 1 -27.84 18.75 -31.26
C MET A 1 -27.86 19.25 -29.84
N ILE A 2 -27.84 18.32 -28.89
CA ILE A 2 -27.56 18.62 -27.48
C ILE A 2 -26.37 17.74 -27.17
N ASP A 3 -25.27 18.42 -26.89
CA ASP A 3 -23.97 17.88 -26.53
C ASP A 3 -24.10 17.31 -25.11
N ASP A 4 -24.18 15.98 -25.02
CA ASP A 4 -24.22 15.26 -23.74
C ASP A 4 -22.81 15.29 -23.16
N GLY A 5 -22.58 16.25 -22.28
CA GLY A 5 -21.35 16.43 -21.52
C GLY A 5 -21.10 15.23 -20.61
N VAL A 6 -20.52 14.18 -21.18
CA VAL A 6 -19.91 13.08 -20.44
C VAL A 6 -18.74 13.65 -19.62
N PRO A 7 -18.72 13.51 -18.29
CA PRO A 7 -17.56 13.95 -17.52
C PRO A 7 -16.33 13.12 -17.96
N PRO A 8 -15.16 13.75 -18.18
CA PRO A 8 -13.96 13.01 -18.52
C PRO A 8 -13.50 12.19 -17.32
N GLY A 9 -13.36 10.88 -17.54
CA GLY A 9 -12.45 10.05 -16.78
C GLY A 9 -12.88 9.72 -15.36
N SER A 10 -13.98 8.98 -15.21
CA SER A 10 -14.13 8.01 -14.13
C SER A 10 -13.28 6.77 -14.42
N ASP A 11 -12.03 6.94 -14.87
CA ASP A 11 -11.02 5.90 -14.98
C ASP A 11 -10.33 5.73 -13.62
N ALA A 12 -11.14 5.64 -12.55
CA ALA A 12 -10.73 4.92 -11.36
C ALA A 12 -10.74 3.44 -11.72
N ASP A 13 -9.78 3.07 -12.58
CA ASP A 13 -9.30 1.72 -12.75
C ASP A 13 -8.81 1.28 -11.38
N ALA A 14 -9.69 0.64 -10.62
CA ALA A 14 -9.39 0.03 -9.33
C ALA A 14 -8.47 -1.22 -9.49
N GLY A 15 -7.64 -1.24 -10.52
CA GLY A 15 -6.69 -2.30 -10.86
C GLY A 15 -5.36 -1.79 -11.44
N GLY A 16 -5.11 -0.47 -11.38
CA GLY A 16 -3.89 0.13 -11.89
C GLY A 16 -2.70 -0.20 -11.01
N GLU A 17 -1.60 -0.67 -11.61
CA GLU A 17 -0.36 -0.92 -10.90
C GLU A 17 0.14 0.39 -10.23
N PRO A 18 0.34 0.42 -8.90
CA PRO A 18 0.73 1.63 -8.19
C PRO A 18 2.07 2.17 -8.71
N PRO A 19 2.28 3.50 -8.78
CA PRO A 19 3.55 4.06 -9.26
C PRO A 19 4.71 3.66 -8.34
N LEU A 20 5.90 3.51 -8.94
CA LEU A 20 7.14 3.14 -8.22
C LEU A 20 7.52 4.21 -7.19
N GLU A 21 7.53 5.46 -7.61
CA GLU A 21 7.77 6.60 -6.72
C GLU A 21 6.47 7.07 -6.07
N PRO A 22 6.54 7.55 -4.81
CA PRO A 22 5.37 8.08 -4.12
C PRO A 22 4.79 9.28 -4.88
N PRO A 23 3.47 9.32 -5.11
CA PRO A 23 2.83 10.44 -5.79
C PRO A 23 2.99 11.74 -4.99
N PHE A 24 2.91 12.88 -5.67
CA PHE A 24 2.99 14.19 -5.02
C PHE A 24 1.87 14.33 -3.98
N GLY A 25 2.23 14.79 -2.78
CA GLY A 25 1.28 14.87 -1.66
C GLY A 25 1.13 13.57 -0.85
N CYS A 26 1.85 12.50 -1.21
CA CYS A 26 1.93 11.29 -0.39
C CYS A 26 2.41 11.62 1.02
N ALA A 27 1.59 11.22 1.98
CA ALA A 27 1.72 11.64 3.36
C ALA A 27 2.81 10.87 4.12
N ASP A 28 3.12 9.64 3.71
CA ASP A 28 4.27 8.83 4.14
C ASP A 28 5.02 8.20 2.94
N PRO A 29 6.05 8.89 2.41
CA PRO A 29 6.85 8.38 1.29
C PRO A 29 7.63 7.10 1.60
N MET A 30 7.91 6.82 2.88
CA MET A 30 8.65 5.61 3.27
C MET A 30 7.71 4.41 3.28
N LEU A 31 6.54 4.57 3.91
CA LEU A 31 5.51 3.54 3.90
C LEU A 31 5.06 3.22 2.46
N TRP A 32 4.92 4.23 1.59
CA TRP A 32 4.60 4.01 0.18
C TRP A 32 5.58 3.06 -0.50
N ARG A 33 6.90 3.30 -0.37
CA ARG A 33 7.92 2.47 -1.02
C ARG A 33 7.90 1.04 -0.50
N VAL A 34 7.70 0.85 0.81
CA VAL A 34 7.60 -0.49 1.40
C VAL A 34 6.35 -1.21 0.90
N ALA A 35 5.19 -0.54 0.96
CA ALA A 35 3.92 -1.10 0.50
C ALA A 35 3.97 -1.42 -0.99
N ARG A 36 4.59 -0.56 -1.81
CA ARG A 36 4.79 -0.78 -3.23
C ARG A 36 5.65 -2.00 -3.53
N ALA A 37 6.75 -2.18 -2.79
CA ALA A 37 7.60 -3.35 -2.92
C ALA A 37 6.87 -4.65 -2.54
N LEU A 38 6.03 -4.61 -1.50
CA LEU A 38 5.17 -5.76 -1.13
C LEU A 38 4.12 -6.05 -2.20
N HIS A 39 3.47 -5.02 -2.74
CA HIS A 39 2.52 -5.17 -3.85
C HIS A 39 3.19 -5.78 -5.09
N ASP A 40 4.44 -5.39 -5.38
CA ASP A 40 5.20 -5.95 -6.50
C ASP A 40 5.56 -7.43 -6.28
N ALA A 41 5.93 -7.80 -5.05
CA ALA A 41 6.23 -9.18 -4.66
C ALA A 41 4.98 -10.09 -4.59
N HIS A 42 3.79 -9.50 -4.49
CA HIS A 42 2.53 -10.21 -4.34
C HIS A 42 1.55 -9.88 -5.47
N LYS A 43 1.84 -10.41 -6.66
CA LYS A 43 0.98 -10.29 -7.85
C LYS A 43 0.15 -11.56 -8.12
N PRO A 44 -0.97 -11.44 -8.85
CA PRO A 44 -1.71 -12.61 -9.31
C PRO A 44 -0.90 -13.42 -10.33
N ARG A 45 -0.87 -14.74 -10.14
CA ARG A 45 -0.36 -15.74 -11.10
C ARG A 45 -1.53 -16.35 -11.88
N THR A 46 -1.21 -17.06 -12.96
CA THR A 46 -2.12 -17.71 -13.93
C THR A 46 -3.14 -18.72 -13.39
N ASP A 47 -3.20 -19.00 -12.08
CA ASP A 47 -3.92 -20.16 -11.54
C ASP A 47 -4.80 -19.83 -10.31
N ASN A 48 -5.21 -18.57 -10.12
CA ASN A 48 -5.87 -18.06 -8.89
C ASN A 48 -4.96 -18.11 -7.65
N PHE A 49 -3.64 -18.14 -7.85
CA PHE A 49 -2.65 -18.09 -6.79
C PHE A 49 -1.84 -16.81 -6.88
N CYS A 50 -1.30 -16.36 -5.75
CA CYS A 50 -0.26 -15.34 -5.69
C CYS A 50 1.12 -15.94 -6.02
N GLU A 51 2.09 -15.12 -6.39
CA GLU A 51 3.51 -15.53 -6.46
C GLU A 51 4.02 -16.18 -5.17
N CYS A 52 3.50 -15.77 -4.01
CA CYS A 52 3.81 -16.38 -2.71
C CYS A 52 3.18 -17.78 -2.49
N LYS A 53 2.49 -18.33 -3.51
CA LYS A 53 1.82 -19.66 -3.52
C LYS A 53 0.57 -19.76 -2.64
N ALA A 54 0.13 -18.67 -2.02
CA ALA A 54 -1.18 -18.60 -1.37
C ALA A 54 -2.29 -18.36 -2.41
N PHE A 55 -3.54 -18.67 -2.05
CA PHE A 55 -4.69 -18.36 -2.90
C PHE A 55 -4.83 -16.83 -3.07
N TRP A 56 -5.15 -16.38 -4.26
CA TRP A 56 -5.31 -14.96 -4.57
C TRP A 56 -6.74 -14.46 -4.27
N PRO A 57 -6.92 -13.25 -3.70
CA PRO A 57 -5.87 -12.37 -3.17
C PRO A 57 -5.32 -12.92 -1.85
N CYS A 58 -3.99 -12.93 -1.71
CA CYS A 58 -3.38 -13.40 -0.47
C CYS A 58 -3.44 -12.31 0.62
N PRO A 59 -3.27 -12.65 1.90
CA PRO A 59 -3.28 -11.66 2.99
C PRO A 59 -2.26 -10.53 2.79
N ASP A 60 -1.07 -10.86 2.30
CA ASP A 60 0.01 -9.87 2.09
C ASP A 60 -0.30 -8.91 0.93
N ALA A 61 -0.97 -9.40 -0.13
CA ALA A 61 -1.42 -8.56 -1.24
C ALA A 61 -2.44 -7.52 -0.75
N GLN A 62 -3.42 -7.95 0.05
CA GLN A 62 -4.41 -7.07 0.66
C GLN A 62 -3.74 -6.05 1.59
N LEU A 63 -2.81 -6.50 2.43
CA LEU A 63 -2.07 -5.61 3.33
C LEU A 63 -1.24 -4.58 2.57
N ALA A 64 -0.64 -4.96 1.44
CA ALA A 64 0.13 -4.04 0.60
C ALA A 64 -0.77 -2.95 0.00
N GLU A 65 -1.96 -3.32 -0.47
CA GLU A 65 -2.95 -2.37 -0.98
C GLU A 65 -3.44 -1.41 0.12
N GLU A 66 -3.80 -1.92 1.29
CA GLU A 66 -4.17 -1.11 2.44
C GLU A 66 -3.03 -0.16 2.87
N ALA A 67 -1.79 -0.63 2.86
CA ALA A 67 -0.64 0.17 3.23
C ALA A 67 -0.34 1.29 2.21
N LEU A 68 -0.62 1.09 0.91
CA LEU A 68 -0.51 2.13 -0.11
C LEU A 68 -1.55 3.24 0.13
N LEU A 69 -2.80 2.86 0.42
CA LEU A 69 -3.86 3.81 0.77
C LEU A 69 -3.50 4.61 2.03
N LEU A 70 -3.04 3.91 3.07
CA LEU A 70 -2.59 4.54 4.31
C LEU A 70 -1.40 5.48 4.10
N ALA A 71 -0.42 5.10 3.28
CA ALA A 71 0.74 5.93 2.96
C ALA A 71 0.33 7.23 2.24
N TYR A 72 -0.72 7.20 1.44
CA TYR A 72 -1.21 8.39 0.75
C TYR A 72 -2.05 9.28 1.67
N GLU A 73 -2.99 8.70 2.41
CA GLU A 73 -4.02 9.46 3.14
C GLU A 73 -3.57 9.96 4.53
N ARG A 74 -2.70 9.21 5.23
CA ARG A 74 -2.35 9.54 6.61
C ARG A 74 -1.04 10.31 6.69
N PRO A 75 -1.02 11.54 7.25
CA PRO A 75 0.24 12.19 7.60
C PRO A 75 1.06 11.26 8.48
N THR A 76 2.33 11.03 8.10
CA THR A 76 3.31 10.35 8.96
C THR A 76 3.10 10.82 10.40
N PRO A 77 3.02 9.93 11.40
CA PRO A 77 3.05 10.38 12.77
C PRO A 77 4.31 11.23 12.94
N ARG A 78 4.12 12.55 13.13
CA ARG A 78 5.22 13.50 13.31
C ARG A 78 6.15 12.89 14.34
N GLY A 79 7.37 12.58 13.90
CA GLY A 79 8.26 11.63 14.55
C GLY A 79 8.10 11.65 16.05
N ILE A 80 7.74 10.49 16.62
CA ILE A 80 8.02 10.23 18.03
C ILE A 80 9.52 10.47 18.12
N ARG A 81 9.91 11.64 18.64
CA ARG A 81 11.30 11.88 19.04
C ARG A 81 11.65 10.63 19.85
N PRO A 82 12.73 9.91 19.52
CA PRO A 82 13.15 8.81 20.37
C PRO A 82 13.43 9.43 21.74
N SER A 83 12.45 9.35 22.64
CA SER A 83 12.71 9.48 24.05
C SER A 83 13.59 8.28 24.32
N TYR A 84 14.89 8.52 24.42
CA TYR A 84 15.86 7.58 24.97
C TYR A 84 15.52 7.37 26.45
N GLY A 85 14.33 6.80 26.68
CA GLY A 85 13.71 6.43 27.93
C GLY A 85 13.53 4.92 27.91
N ARG A 86 14.67 4.23 27.94
CA ARG A 86 14.91 2.89 28.48
C ARG A 86 13.66 2.13 29.02
N THR A 87 13.07 1.27 28.19
CA THR A 87 12.56 -0.07 28.59
C THR A 87 12.59 -1.00 27.38
N SER A 88 13.67 -1.77 27.25
CA SER A 88 13.76 -2.86 26.28
C SER A 88 12.88 -4.02 26.73
N ASN A 89 11.70 -4.20 26.12
CA ASN A 89 10.91 -5.44 26.19
C ASN A 89 10.90 -6.13 24.81
N LEU A 90 12.06 -6.20 24.14
CA LEU A 90 12.25 -6.93 22.88
C LEU A 90 12.26 -8.45 23.12
N GLY A 91 11.15 -9.01 23.61
CA GLY A 91 11.09 -10.41 24.01
C GLY A 91 9.71 -11.06 23.93
N ARG A 92 8.79 -10.58 23.08
CA ARG A 92 7.52 -11.30 22.87
C ARG A 92 6.95 -11.06 21.48
N TRP A 93 7.43 -11.84 20.53
CA TRP A 93 6.67 -12.19 19.33
C TRP A 93 6.62 -13.70 19.40
N SER A 94 5.49 -14.22 19.89
CA SER A 94 5.28 -15.65 20.06
C SER A 94 5.08 -16.28 18.69
N ALA A 95 5.98 -17.20 18.34
CA ALA A 95 5.71 -18.26 17.37
C ALA A 95 4.87 -19.37 18.03
#